data_AF-T1A0W6-F1
#
_entry.id   AF-T1A0W6-F1
#
_cell.length_a   1.000
_cell.length_b   1.000
_cell.length_c   1.000
_cell.angle_alpha   90.00
_cell.angle_beta   90.00
_cell.angle_gamma   90.00
#
_symmetry.space_group_name_H-M   'P 1'
#
loop_
_entity.id
_entity.type
_entity.pdbx_description
1 polymer ?
#
loop_
_entity_poly.entity_id
_entity_poly.type
_entity_poly.pdbx_seq_one_letter_code
_entity_poly.pdbx_strand_id
1 'polypeptide(L)'
;MNKITAEHLARRACVYLRQSTPGQVKNNLESQRLQYALVERARQLGWQEVEVIDEDLGISGSGVQRSGFDRLLRAVCDGQLGAVFSIEASRLARNGREW
;
A
#
# COMPACT_ATOMS: atom_id res chain seq x y z
N MET A 1 4.94 21.37 13.35
CA MET A 1 4.62 21.12 11.93
C MET A 1 3.93 19.78 11.81
N ASN A 2 2.68 19.75 11.35
CA ASN A 2 2.01 18.50 11.04
C ASN A 2 2.56 17.98 9.69
N LYS A 3 3.03 16.73 9.64
CA LYS A 3 3.59 16.14 8.41
C LYS A 3 2.51 15.90 7.34
N ILE A 4 1.24 15.83 7.77
CA ILE A 4 0.07 15.67 6.90
C ILE A 4 -0.56 17.05 6.70
N THR A 5 -0.69 17.47 5.45
CA THR A 5 -1.23 18.78 5.06
C THR A 5 -2.61 18.61 4.45
N ALA A 6 -3.36 19.72 4.32
CA ALA A 6 -4.65 19.70 3.62
C ALA A 6 -4.51 19.26 2.16
N GLU A 7 -3.39 19.56 1.50
CA GLU A 7 -3.11 19.10 0.13
C GLU A 7 -2.99 17.56 0.07
N HIS A 8 -2.36 16.93 1.06
CA HIS A 8 -2.31 15.47 1.16
C HIS A 8 -3.71 14.87 1.38
N LEU A 9 -4.55 15.50 2.20
CA LEU A 9 -5.90 15.02 2.51
C LEU A 9 -6.92 15.27 1.38
N ALA A 10 -6.64 16.22 0.49
CA ALA A 10 -7.46 16.50 -0.69
C ALA A 10 -7.34 15.40 -1.77
N ARG A 11 -6.32 14.55 -1.68
CA ARG A 11 -6.09 13.40 -2.55
C ARG A 11 -6.45 12.11 -1.82
N ARG A 12 -6.78 11.05 -2.55
CA ARG A 12 -7.06 9.74 -1.93
C ARG A 12 -5.79 9.16 -1.31
N ALA A 13 -5.94 8.34 -0.27
CA ALA A 13 -4.89 7.47 0.23
C ALA A 13 -5.01 6.08 -0.41
N CYS A 14 -3.90 5.35 -0.45
CA CYS A 14 -3.88 3.96 -0.86
C CYS A 14 -3.28 3.08 0.24
N VAL A 15 -3.89 1.92 0.51
CA VAL A 15 -3.30 0.84 1.31
C VAL A 15 -2.85 -0.25 0.34
N TYR A 16 -1.55 -0.50 0.29
CA TYR A 16 -0.97 -1.54 -0.57
C TYR A 16 -0.58 -2.76 0.27
N LEU A 17 -1.22 -3.90 -0.04
CA LEU A 17 -1.02 -5.17 0.63
C LEU A 17 -0.24 -6.11 -0.28
N ARG A 18 0.73 -6.82 0.29
CA ARG A 18 1.47 -7.86 -0.42
C ARG A 18 1.88 -8.96 0.53
N GLN A 19 1.66 -10.20 0.12
CA GLN A 19 2.22 -11.38 0.79
C GLN A 19 2.91 -12.28 -0.22
N SER A 20 4.07 -12.82 0.14
CA SER A 20 5.02 -13.36 -0.84
C SER A 20 4.64 -14.75 -1.36
N THR A 21 3.80 -15.51 -0.65
CA THR A 21 3.34 -16.83 -1.09
C THR A 21 1.87 -17.07 -0.74
N PRO A 22 1.14 -17.88 -1.53
CA PRO A 22 -0.25 -18.25 -1.21
C PRO A 22 -0.38 -18.97 0.15
N GLY A 23 0.67 -19.69 0.57
CA GLY A 23 0.75 -20.30 1.89
C GLY A 23 0.78 -19.27 3.03
N GLN A 24 1.48 -18.13 2.83
CA GLN A 24 1.44 -17.04 3.80
C GLN A 24 0.06 -16.38 3.87
N VAL A 25 -0.63 -16.22 2.73
CA VAL A 25 -1.99 -15.65 2.70
C VAL A 25 -2.96 -16.50 3.52
N LYS A 26 -2.89 -17.82 3.40
CA LYS A 26 -3.78 -18.74 4.13
C LYS A 26 -3.44 -18.85 5.62
N ASN A 27 -2.16 -18.80 5.98
CA ASN A 27 -1.71 -19.11 7.34
C ASN A 27 -1.46 -17.86 8.20
N ASN A 28 -1.26 -16.68 7.62
CA ASN A 28 -0.93 -15.44 8.33
C ASN A 28 -2.12 -14.49 8.39
N LEU A 29 -3.27 -14.99 8.86
CA LEU A 29 -4.53 -14.24 8.92
C LEU A 29 -4.44 -13.00 9.82
N GLU A 30 -3.63 -13.04 10.88
CA GLU A 30 -3.39 -11.88 11.75
C GLU A 30 -2.63 -10.77 11.02
N SER A 31 -1.60 -11.13 10.25
CA SER A 31 -0.86 -10.18 9.41
C SER A 31 -1.76 -9.58 8.34
N GLN A 32 -2.69 -10.36 7.78
CA GLN A 32 -3.68 -9.84 6.82
C GLN A 32 -4.64 -8.86 7.50
N ARG A 33 -5.17 -9.19 8.68
CA ARG A 33 -6.04 -8.28 9.46
C ARG A 33 -5.34 -6.96 9.80
N LEU A 34 -4.08 -7.02 10.24
CA LEU A 34 -3.30 -5.82 10.53
C LEU A 34 -3.10 -4.94 9.30
N GLN A 35 -2.88 -5.55 8.13
CA GLN A 35 -2.73 -4.82 6.88
C GLN A 35 -4.03 -4.12 6.47
N TYR A 36 -5.18 -4.78 6.58
CA TYR A 36 -6.48 -4.12 6.33
C TYR A 36 -6.82 -3.06 7.39
N ALA A 37 -6.34 -3.20 8.64
CA ALA A 37 -6.51 -2.18 9.68
C ALA A 37 -5.82 -0.84 9.34
N LEU A 38 -4.91 -0.82 8.35
CA LEU A 38 -4.35 0.42 7.83
C LEU A 38 -5.39 1.32 7.15
N VAL A 39 -6.51 0.76 6.68
CA VAL A 39 -7.63 1.55 6.16
C VAL A 39 -8.18 2.46 7.25
N GLU A 40 -8.52 1.89 8.40
CA GLU A 40 -8.99 2.64 9.56
C GLU A 40 -7.95 3.65 10.04
N ARG A 41 -6.66 3.27 9.99
CA ARG A 41 -5.58 4.20 10.32
C ARG A 41 -5.54 5.40 9.38
N ALA A 42 -5.68 5.19 8.07
CA ALA A 42 -5.72 6.27 7.09
C ALA A 42 -6.94 7.19 7.32
N ARG A 43 -8.10 6.60 7.65
CA ARG A 43 -9.31 7.35 8.03
C ARG A 43 -9.10 8.22 9.26
N GLN A 44 -8.52 7.66 10.32
CA GLN A 44 -8.20 8.40 11.55
C GLN A 44 -7.22 9.55 11.33
N LEU A 45 -6.35 9.44 10.31
CA LEU A 45 -5.42 10.49 9.93
C LEU A 45 -6.04 11.57 9.04
N GLY A 46 -7.31 11.40 8.62
CA GLY A 46 -8.11 12.43 7.96
C GLY A 46 -8.48 12.13 6.51
N TRP A 47 -8.01 11.02 5.92
CA TRP A 47 -8.33 10.70 4.53
C TRP A 47 -9.81 10.29 4.36
N GLN A 48 -10.48 10.95 3.41
CA GLN A 48 -11.88 10.70 3.07
C GLN A 48 -12.05 9.64 1.97
N GLU A 49 -10.99 9.34 1.23
CA GLU A 49 -10.96 8.28 0.25
C GLU A 49 -9.74 7.42 0.51
N VAL A 50 -9.97 6.12 0.69
CA VAL A 50 -8.92 5.13 0.94
C VAL A 50 -9.18 3.96 0.02
N GLU A 51 -8.27 3.74 -0.92
CA GLU A 51 -8.27 2.61 -1.84
C GLU A 51 -7.40 1.49 -1.28
N VAL A 52 -7.81 0.23 -1.50
CA VAL A 52 -7.03 -0.95 -1.11
C VAL A 52 -6.56 -1.66 -2.38
N ILE A 53 -5.26 -1.88 -2.48
CA ILE A 53 -4.63 -2.66 -3.55
C ILE A 53 -4.07 -3.94 -2.92
N ASP A 54 -4.76 -5.04 -3.12
CA ASP A 54 -4.41 -6.38 -2.63
C ASP A 54 -4.23 -7.41 -3.76
N GLU A 55 -4.14 -6.91 -5.00
CA GLU A 55 -3.98 -7.67 -6.24
C GLU A 55 -2.68 -8.50 -6.27
N ASP A 56 -1.68 -8.14 -5.46
CA ASP A 56 -0.38 -8.82 -5.36
C ASP A 56 -0.29 -9.78 -4.14
N LEU A 57 -1.42 -10.18 -3.56
CA LEU A 57 -1.46 -11.21 -2.52
C LEU A 57 -1.04 -12.58 -3.09
N GLY A 58 -0.04 -13.20 -2.46
CA GLY A 58 0.51 -14.49 -2.88
C GLY A 58 1.55 -14.38 -3.99
N ILE A 59 1.89 -13.16 -4.45
CA ILE A 59 2.90 -12.93 -5.48
C ILE A 59 4.26 -12.59 -4.84
N SER A 60 5.28 -13.38 -5.20
CA SER A 60 6.64 -13.17 -4.72
C SER A 60 7.30 -11.97 -5.42
N GLY A 61 8.28 -11.34 -4.77
CA GLY A 61 8.93 -10.12 -5.27
C GLY A 61 10.01 -10.34 -6.34
N SER A 62 10.17 -11.56 -6.88
CA SER A 62 11.23 -11.88 -7.86
C SER A 62 10.63 -12.36 -9.18
N GLY A 63 10.83 -11.58 -10.25
CA GLY A 63 10.60 -12.03 -11.63
C GLY A 63 9.13 -12.15 -12.09
N VAL A 64 8.16 -11.71 -11.29
CA VAL A 64 6.73 -11.78 -11.63
C VAL A 64 6.16 -10.37 -11.73
N GLN A 65 5.34 -10.13 -12.76
CA GLN A 65 4.63 -8.87 -12.96
C GLN A 65 3.65 -8.63 -11.80
N ARG A 66 3.70 -7.44 -11.20
CA ARG A 66 2.91 -7.05 -10.02
C ARG A 66 1.92 -5.96 -10.44
N SER A 67 0.76 -6.37 -10.91
CA SER A 67 -0.22 -5.44 -11.48
C SER A 67 -0.71 -4.42 -10.45
N GLY A 68 -0.81 -4.80 -9.17
CA GLY A 68 -1.19 -3.88 -8.10
C GLY A 68 -0.10 -2.84 -7.84
N PHE A 69 1.15 -3.26 -7.84
CA PHE A 69 2.28 -2.34 -7.74
C PHE A 69 2.37 -1.38 -8.94
N ASP A 70 2.15 -1.86 -10.16
CA ASP A 70 2.13 -1.00 -11.35
C ASP A 70 1.01 0.05 -11.29
N ARG A 71 -0.19 -0.36 -10.82
CA ARG A 71 -1.32 0.54 -10.58
C ARG A 71 -1.00 1.59 -9.52
N LEU A 72 -0.39 1.16 -8.40
CA LEU A 72 0.07 2.04 -7.33
C LEU A 72 1.06 3.08 -7.87
N LEU A 73 2.09 2.64 -8.60
CA LEU A 73 3.10 3.53 -9.18
C LEU A 73 2.48 4.57 -10.10
N ARG A 74 1.58 4.17 -11.01
CA ARG A 74 0.87 5.12 -11.88
C ARG A 74 0.10 6.16 -11.09
N ALA A 75 -0.65 5.74 -10.07
CA ALA A 75 -1.43 6.66 -9.23
C ALA A 75 -0.54 7.65 -8.45
N VAL A 76 0.67 7.21 -8.04
CA VAL A 76 1.68 8.11 -7.43
C VAL A 76 2.22 9.09 -8.47
N CYS A 77 2.64 8.62 -9.64
CA CYS A 77 3.19 9.45 -10.71
C CYS A 77 2.18 10.48 -11.24
N ASP A 78 0.91 10.11 -11.32
CA ASP A 78 -0.18 10.99 -11.74
C ASP A 78 -0.59 11.99 -10.65
N GLY A 79 0.04 11.95 -9.46
CA GLY A 79 -0.26 12.84 -8.35
C GLY A 79 -1.64 12.62 -7.74
N GLN A 80 -2.25 11.44 -7.96
CA GLN A 80 -3.60 11.11 -7.48
C GLN A 80 -3.61 10.72 -6.00
N LEU A 81 -2.45 10.31 -5.46
CA LEU A 81 -2.33 9.85 -4.08
C LEU A 81 -1.74 10.92 -3.17
N GLY A 82 -2.38 11.13 -2.02
CA GLY A 82 -1.87 11.97 -0.95
C GLY A 82 -1.02 11.21 0.08
N ALA A 83 -1.18 9.88 0.13
CA ALA A 83 -0.36 8.97 0.93
C ALA A 83 -0.48 7.53 0.45
N VAL A 84 0.56 6.75 0.73
CA VAL A 84 0.60 5.29 0.58
C VAL A 84 0.88 4.66 1.95
N PHE A 85 0.02 3.72 2.34
CA PHE A 85 0.12 2.95 3.57
C PHE A 85 0.52 1.52 3.24
N SER A 86 1.54 1.00 3.93
CA SER A 86 1.93 -0.40 3.85
C SER A 86 2.63 -0.79 5.15
N ILE A 87 2.45 -2.03 5.60
CA ILE A 87 3.12 -2.52 6.83
C ILE A 87 4.62 -2.71 6.63
N GLU A 88 5.04 -3.05 5.41
CA GLU A 88 6.44 -3.30 5.11
C GLU A 88 6.90 -2.40 3.98
N ALA A 89 7.52 -1.26 4.32
CA ALA A 89 8.07 -0.31 3.34
C ALA A 89 9.12 -0.96 2.41
N SER A 90 9.81 -2.00 2.88
CA SER A 90 10.73 -2.84 2.07
C SER A 90 10.04 -3.58 0.92
N ARG A 91 8.69 -3.64 0.92
CA ARG A 91 7.89 -4.19 -0.18
C ARG A 91 7.62 -3.19 -1.29
N LEU A 92 7.87 -1.91 -1.05
CA LEU A 92 7.77 -0.85 -2.06
C LEU A 92 9.05 -0.80 -2.90
N ALA A 93 10.22 -0.88 -2.27
CA ALA A 93 11.51 -1.05 -2.94
C ALA A 93 12.51 -1.72 -1.99
N ARG A 94 13.35 -2.63 -2.51
CA ARG A 94 14.37 -3.30 -1.68
C ARG A 94 15.53 -2.37 -1.36
N ASN A 95 15.81 -1.38 -2.20
CA ASN A 95 16.85 -0.37 -2.02
C ASN A 95 16.38 0.96 -2.64
N GLY A 96 16.72 2.11 -2.06
CA GLY A 96 16.41 3.45 -2.60
C GLY A 96 17.09 3.81 -3.93
N ARG A 97 17.53 2.79 -4.70
CA ARG A 97 18.08 2.89 -6.05
C ARG A 97 17.10 2.33 -7.11
N GLU A 98 16.00 1.72 -6.66
CA GLU A 98 14.89 1.20 -7.48
C GLU A 98 13.59 2.02 -7.24
N TRP A 99 13.76 3.26 -6.81
CA TRP A 99 12.72 4.29 -6.70
C TRP A 99 12.41 4.87 -8.07
#